data_AF-A0A5K7YSL0-F1
#
_entry.id   AF-A0A5K7YSL0-F1
#
_cell.length_a   1.000
_cell.length_b   1.000
_cell.length_c   1.000
_cell.angle_alpha   90.00
_cell.angle_beta   90.00
_cell.angle_gamma   90.00
#
_symmetry.space_group_name_H-M   'P 1'
#
loop_
_entity.id
_entity.type
_entity.pdbx_description
1 polymer ?
#
loop_
_entity_poly.entity_id
_entity_poly.type
_entity_poly.pdbx_seq_one_letter_code
_entity_poly.pdbx_strand_id
1 'polypeptide(L)'
;MQMNETLEQIRHALRVLSPVLLFAAAVVTITILMVTDAISFDGRRGPDPERMLSRLQDELALSDEQVQQMRPILEEQMATRRSLFQEVEGRGDRSAMREKMIRLRQEADRQLESILTPEQLEAFREMRRQKMRGRRNAMGG
;
A
#
# COMPACT_ATOMS: atom_id res chain seq x y z
N MET A 1 -4.88 28.39 39.71
CA MET A 1 -5.00 28.53 38.24
C MET A 1 -4.27 27.42 37.49
N GLN A 2 -3.07 26.99 37.92
CA GLN A 2 -2.33 25.87 37.30
C GLN A 2 -3.00 24.48 37.40
N MET A 3 -3.89 24.25 38.35
CA MET A 3 -4.53 22.93 38.55
C MET A 3 -5.70 22.63 37.59
N ASN A 4 -6.26 23.63 36.90
CA ASN A 4 -7.26 23.38 35.86
C ASN A 4 -6.63 23.14 34.48
N GLU A 5 -5.40 23.63 34.25
CA GLU A 5 -4.66 23.38 33.02
C GLU A 5 -4.13 21.93 32.96
N THR A 6 -3.73 21.37 34.11
CA THR A 6 -3.26 19.98 34.19
C THR A 6 -4.37 18.96 33.92
N LEU A 7 -5.61 19.25 34.33
CA LEU A 7 -6.76 18.37 34.10
C LEU A 7 -7.22 18.36 32.63
N GLU A 8 -7.07 19.47 31.92
CA GLU A 8 -7.32 19.53 30.47
C GLU A 8 -6.23 18.79 29.68
N GLN A 9 -4.96 18.90 30.07
CA GLN A 9 -3.88 18.11 29.46
C GLN A 9 -4.05 16.59 29.65
N ILE A 10 -4.53 16.17 30.83
CA ILE A 10 -4.86 14.76 31.10
C ILE A 10 -6.07 14.30 30.27
N ARG A 11 -7.11 15.15 30.11
CA ARG A 11 -8.29 14.84 29.28
C ARG A 11 -7.96 14.76 27.79
N HIS A 12 -6.99 15.52 27.31
CA HIS A 12 -6.45 15.41 25.96
C HIS A 12 -5.59 14.16 25.78
N ALA A 13 -4.67 13.85 26.71
CA ALA A 13 -3.86 12.64 26.68
C ALA A 13 -4.71 11.36 26.64
N LEU A 14 -5.82 11.30 27.39
CA LEU A 14 -6.78 10.19 27.38
C LEU A 14 -7.66 10.08 26.13
N ARG A 15 -7.75 11.13 25.28
CA ARG A 15 -8.43 11.07 23.98
C ARG A 15 -7.51 10.67 22.83
N VAL A 16 -6.21 10.92 22.92
CA VAL A 16 -5.21 10.46 21.92
C VAL A 16 -4.70 9.05 22.21
N LEU A 17 -4.93 8.53 23.42
CA LEU A 17 -4.65 7.13 23.79
C LEU A 17 -5.72 6.13 23.29
N SER A 18 -6.89 6.59 22.83
CA SER A 18 -7.98 5.72 22.36
C SER A 18 -7.80 5.14 20.94
N PRO A 19 -7.22 5.84 19.93
CA PRO A 19 -6.96 5.18 18.65
C PRO A 19 -5.66 4.34 18.64
N VAL A 20 -4.74 4.54 19.59
CA VAL A 20 -3.46 3.80 19.64
C VAL A 20 -3.60 2.43 20.32
N LEU A 21 -4.59 2.24 21.20
CA LEU A 21 -4.87 0.94 21.85
C LEU A 21 -5.98 0.11 21.16
N LEU A 22 -6.66 0.64 20.14
CA LEU A 22 -7.72 -0.06 19.39
C LEU A 22 -7.35 -0.42 17.94
N PHE A 23 -6.07 -0.41 17.59
CA PHE A 23 -5.58 -1.07 16.37
C PHE A 23 -4.43 -2.06 16.61
N ALA A 24 -3.99 -2.22 17.86
CA ALA A 24 -3.03 -3.24 18.27
C ALA A 24 -3.68 -4.61 18.61
N ALA A 25 -5.00 -4.77 18.44
CA ALA A 25 -5.73 -5.98 18.85
C ALA A 25 -6.59 -6.64 17.76
N ALA A 26 -6.44 -6.27 16.48
CA ALA A 26 -7.24 -6.86 15.40
C ALA A 26 -6.45 -7.42 14.19
N VAL A 27 -5.11 -7.41 14.21
CA VAL A 27 -4.29 -8.04 13.14
C VAL A 27 -3.25 -9.04 13.68
N VAL A 28 -3.24 -9.30 14.99
CA VAL A 28 -2.32 -10.28 15.62
C VAL A 28 -2.97 -11.68 15.79
N THR A 29 -4.15 -11.95 15.21
CA THR A 29 -4.84 -13.25 15.35
C THR A 29 -4.96 -14.10 14.09
N ILE A 30 -4.10 -13.89 13.07
CA ILE A 30 -3.93 -14.91 12.01
C ILE A 30 -2.43 -15.11 11.76
N THR A 31 -1.75 -15.70 12.74
CA THR A 31 -0.52 -16.44 12.48
C THR A 31 -0.86 -17.85 11.99
N ILE A 32 -0.50 -18.08 10.73
CA ILE A 32 0.05 -19.32 10.16
C ILE A 32 -0.94 -20.44 9.83
N LEU A 33 -1.22 -20.58 8.53
CA LEU A 33 -1.10 -21.86 7.83
C LEU A 33 -1.01 -21.65 6.31
N MET A 34 -0.10 -22.41 5.69
CA MET A 34 0.21 -22.54 4.25
C MET A 34 1.24 -21.57 3.65
N VAL A 35 2.52 -21.77 4.01
CA VAL A 35 3.60 -21.70 3.02
C VAL A 35 3.72 -23.09 2.39
N THR A 36 2.83 -23.39 1.46
CA THR A 36 2.98 -24.50 0.52
C THR A 36 2.32 -24.07 -0.77
N ASP A 37 3.04 -23.32 -1.58
CA ASP A 37 3.25 -23.70 -2.97
C ASP A 37 4.38 -22.85 -3.56
N ALA A 38 5.46 -23.56 -3.88
CA ALA A 38 6.36 -23.32 -4.99
C ALA A 38 6.68 -21.85 -5.33
N ILE A 39 7.93 -21.47 -5.03
CA ILE A 39 8.69 -20.53 -5.84
C ILE A 39 8.79 -21.13 -7.26
N SER A 40 7.74 -20.94 -8.05
CA SER A 40 7.78 -21.16 -9.50
C SER A 40 8.34 -19.88 -10.12
N PHE A 41 9.66 -19.83 -10.22
CA PHE A 41 10.36 -18.74 -10.90
C PHE A 41 10.24 -18.94 -12.43
N ASP A 42 9.10 -18.55 -13.00
CA ASP A 42 8.84 -18.62 -14.44
C ASP A 42 9.39 -17.37 -15.19
N GLY A 43 10.00 -17.64 -16.35
CA GLY A 43 10.99 -16.83 -17.08
C GLY A 43 10.49 -15.60 -17.85
N ARG A 44 9.43 -14.94 -17.39
CA ARG A 44 9.13 -13.54 -17.74
C ARG A 44 9.08 -12.75 -16.44
N ARG A 45 10.21 -12.16 -16.04
CA ARG A 45 10.30 -11.30 -14.85
C ARG A 45 9.36 -10.10 -15.05
N GLY A 46 8.15 -10.21 -14.52
CA GLY A 46 7.26 -9.08 -14.31
C GLY A 46 7.90 -8.05 -13.38
N PRO A 47 7.22 -6.91 -13.13
CA PRO A 47 7.74 -5.89 -12.22
C PRO A 47 8.12 -6.52 -10.87
N ASP A 48 9.36 -6.26 -10.45
CA ASP A 48 9.95 -6.80 -9.23
C ASP A 48 9.44 -6.02 -8.01
N PRO A 49 8.76 -6.67 -7.04
CA PRO A 49 8.23 -5.99 -5.86
C PRO A 49 9.34 -5.32 -5.04
N GLU A 50 10.53 -5.91 -4.96
CA GLU A 50 11.64 -5.33 -4.19
C GLU A 50 12.16 -4.04 -4.83
N ARG A 51 12.22 -3.98 -6.16
CA ARG A 51 12.58 -2.74 -6.87
C ARG A 51 11.54 -1.65 -6.66
N MET A 52 10.27 -2.02 -6.55
CA MET A 52 9.21 -1.05 -6.30
C MET A 52 9.27 -0.55 -4.85
N LEU A 53 9.53 -1.44 -3.90
CA LEU A 53 9.67 -1.12 -2.49
C LEU A 53 10.89 -0.23 -2.24
N SER A 54 12.06 -0.56 -2.80
CA SER A 54 13.27 0.27 -2.72
C SER A 54 13.05 1.69 -3.24
N ARG A 55 12.33 1.85 -4.37
CA ARG A 55 12.00 3.19 -4.87
C ARG A 55 11.10 3.97 -3.92
N LEU A 56 10.08 3.32 -3.36
CA LEU A 56 9.20 3.96 -2.39
C LEU A 56 9.96 4.33 -1.11
N GLN A 57 10.90 3.48 -0.67
CA GLN A 57 11.77 3.74 0.46
C GLN A 57 12.61 5.00 0.22
N ASP A 58 13.26 5.09 -0.95
CA ASP A 58 14.09 6.24 -1.30
C ASP A 58 13.27 7.52 -1.47
N GLU A 59 12.12 7.44 -2.16
CA GLU A 59 11.29 8.61 -2.49
C GLU A 59 10.51 9.17 -1.29
N LEU A 60 10.14 8.32 -0.33
CA LEU A 60 9.34 8.70 0.85
C LEU A 60 10.14 8.65 2.16
N ALA A 61 11.42 8.31 2.11
CA ALA A 61 12.27 8.08 3.27
C ALA A 61 11.59 7.14 4.30
N LEU A 62 11.16 5.96 3.82
CA LEU A 62 10.44 4.99 4.67
C LEU A 62 11.37 4.37 5.71
N SER A 63 10.85 4.11 6.91
CA SER A 63 11.55 3.31 7.91
C SER A 63 11.58 1.83 7.54
N ASP A 64 12.49 1.06 8.14
CA ASP A 64 12.59 -0.38 7.91
C ASP A 64 11.29 -1.12 8.31
N GLU A 65 10.61 -0.65 9.35
CA GLU A 65 9.31 -1.19 9.79
C GLU A 65 8.22 -0.92 8.74
N GLN A 66 8.16 0.29 8.19
CA GLN A 66 7.22 0.62 7.12
C GLN A 66 7.48 -0.24 5.87
N VAL A 67 8.77 -0.43 5.52
CA VAL A 67 9.19 -1.28 4.41
C VAL A 67 8.73 -2.73 4.62
N GLN A 68 8.90 -3.28 5.83
CA GLN A 68 8.44 -4.63 6.17
C GLN A 68 6.92 -4.76 6.08
N GLN A 69 6.16 -3.74 6.50
CA GLN A 69 4.69 -3.73 6.40
C GLN A 69 4.19 -3.59 4.96
N MET A 70 4.89 -2.84 4.11
CA MET A 70 4.51 -2.58 2.72
C MET A 70 4.82 -3.76 1.79
N ARG A 71 5.85 -4.56 2.09
CA ARG A 71 6.27 -5.70 1.27
C ARG A 71 5.13 -6.67 0.89
N PRO A 72 4.36 -7.25 1.84
CA PRO A 72 3.31 -8.19 1.49
C PRO A 72 2.21 -7.57 0.61
N ILE A 73 1.89 -6.28 0.81
CA ILE A 73 0.91 -5.56 -0.02
C ILE A 73 1.37 -5.49 -1.48
N LEU A 74 2.65 -5.18 -1.70
CA LEU A 74 3.21 -5.06 -3.04
C LEU A 74 3.37 -6.43 -3.72
N GLU A 75 3.74 -7.47 -2.97
CA GLU A 75 3.82 -8.85 -3.46
C GLU A 75 2.44 -9.36 -3.91
N GLU A 76 1.42 -9.20 -3.06
CA GLU A 76 0.04 -9.58 -3.37
C GLU A 76 -0.50 -8.83 -4.59
N GLN A 77 -0.25 -7.51 -4.66
CA GLN A 77 -0.64 -6.69 -5.81
C GLN A 77 -0.03 -7.24 -7.11
N MET A 78 1.26 -7.61 -7.08
CA MET A 78 1.96 -8.11 -8.26
C MET A 78 1.49 -9.52 -8.65
N ALA A 79 1.27 -10.40 -7.68
CA ALA A 79 0.73 -11.74 -7.90
C ALA A 79 -0.65 -11.66 -8.54
N THR A 80 -1.55 -10.86 -7.96
CA THR A 80 -2.91 -10.65 -8.48
C THR A 80 -2.87 -10.04 -9.87
N ARG A 81 -2.00 -9.05 -10.11
CA ARG A 81 -1.80 -8.45 -11.43
C ARG A 81 -1.37 -9.50 -12.46
N ARG A 82 -0.47 -10.41 -12.11
CA ARG A 82 -0.03 -11.50 -13.00
C ARG A 82 -1.18 -12.45 -13.33
N SER A 83 -1.94 -12.89 -12.33
CA SER A 83 -3.13 -13.73 -12.53
C SER A 83 -4.13 -13.05 -13.46
N LEU A 84 -4.42 -11.78 -13.20
CA LEU A 84 -5.33 -11.01 -14.03
C LEU A 84 -4.87 -10.92 -15.48
N PHE A 85 -3.57 -10.83 -15.77
CA PHE A 85 -3.08 -10.84 -17.16
C PHE A 85 -3.18 -12.21 -17.83
N GLN A 86 -2.88 -13.29 -17.09
CA GLN A 86 -3.01 -14.66 -17.58
C GLN A 86 -4.47 -15.00 -17.94
N GLU A 87 -5.44 -14.51 -17.17
CA GLU A 87 -6.88 -14.65 -17.48
C GLU A 87 -7.28 -14.08 -18.85
N VAL A 88 -6.57 -13.05 -19.35
CA VAL A 88 -6.95 -12.32 -20.58
C VAL A 88 -6.13 -12.72 -21.80
N GLU A 89 -5.09 -13.57 -21.67
CA GLU A 89 -4.06 -13.84 -22.69
C GLU A 89 -4.56 -14.57 -23.96
N GLY A 90 -5.87 -14.58 -24.23
CA GLY A 90 -6.44 -15.15 -25.45
C GLY A 90 -7.73 -14.52 -25.98
N ARG A 91 -8.69 -14.12 -25.13
CA ARG A 91 -10.03 -13.63 -25.57
C ARG A 91 -10.76 -12.72 -24.57
N GLY A 92 -10.09 -12.19 -23.56
CA GLY A 92 -10.79 -11.49 -22.47
C GLY A 92 -11.18 -10.03 -22.77
N ASP A 93 -12.21 -9.55 -22.08
CA ASP A 93 -12.67 -8.17 -22.16
C ASP A 93 -11.62 -7.20 -21.57
N ARG A 94 -10.99 -6.43 -22.45
CA ARG A 94 -9.96 -5.44 -22.09
C ARG A 94 -10.51 -4.32 -21.19
N SER A 95 -11.79 -3.99 -21.30
CA SER A 95 -12.44 -2.97 -20.47
C SER A 95 -12.64 -3.49 -19.04
N ALA A 96 -13.17 -4.71 -18.90
CA ALA A 96 -13.27 -5.37 -17.59
C ALA A 96 -11.90 -5.53 -16.92
N MET A 97 -10.87 -5.91 -17.69
CA MET A 97 -9.50 -6.00 -17.18
C MET A 97 -8.98 -4.65 -16.68
N ARG A 98 -9.25 -3.57 -17.42
CA ARG A 98 -8.87 -2.21 -17.01
C ARG A 98 -9.50 -1.84 -15.68
N GLU A 99 -10.78 -2.13 -15.50
CA GLU A 99 -11.50 -1.84 -14.26
C GLU A 99 -10.93 -2.64 -13.08
N LYS A 100 -10.72 -3.96 -13.25
CA LYS A 100 -10.06 -4.80 -12.23
C LYS A 100 -8.69 -4.25 -11.85
N MET A 101 -7.90 -3.82 -12.83
CA MET A 101 -6.57 -3.24 -12.58
C MET A 101 -6.62 -1.90 -11.85
N ILE A 102 -7.63 -1.07 -12.11
CA ILE A 102 -7.85 0.19 -11.38
C ILE A 102 -8.19 -0.10 -9.93
N ARG A 103 -9.13 -1.01 -9.68
CA ARG A 103 -9.54 -1.41 -8.32
C ARG A 103 -8.37 -2.00 -7.55
N LEU A 104 -7.61 -2.93 -8.16
CA LEU A 104 -6.41 -3.51 -7.56
C LEU A 104 -5.37 -2.45 -7.16
N ARG A 105 -5.19 -1.41 -7.98
CA ARG A 105 -4.31 -0.29 -7.64
C ARG A 105 -4.85 0.53 -6.47
N GLN A 106 -6.12 0.88 -6.51
CA GLN A 106 -6.76 1.68 -5.47
C GLN A 106 -6.73 0.98 -4.11
N GLU A 107 -6.92 -0.34 -4.10
CA GLU A 107 -6.83 -1.13 -2.87
C GLU A 107 -5.44 -1.09 -2.27
N ALA A 108 -4.42 -1.44 -3.07
CA ALA A 108 -3.04 -1.37 -2.62
C ALA A 108 -2.68 0.06 -2.16
N ASP A 109 -3.07 1.10 -2.92
CA ASP A 109 -2.82 2.49 -2.52
C ASP A 109 -3.43 2.80 -1.14
N ARG A 110 -4.67 2.39 -0.86
CA ARG A 110 -5.29 2.58 0.47
C ARG A 110 -4.53 1.88 1.59
N GLN A 111 -4.10 0.64 1.35
CA GLN A 111 -3.32 -0.11 2.33
C GLN A 111 -1.97 0.56 2.60
N LEU A 112 -1.25 0.98 1.55
CA LEU A 112 0.01 1.72 1.68
C LEU A 112 -0.19 3.05 2.41
N GLU A 113 -1.23 3.83 2.07
CA GLU A 113 -1.53 5.12 2.72
C GLU A 113 -1.72 4.98 4.24
N SER A 114 -2.19 3.82 4.73
CA SER A 114 -2.38 3.58 6.16
C SER A 114 -1.08 3.38 6.95
N ILE A 115 0.04 3.14 6.26
CA ILE A 115 1.38 2.89 6.84
C ILE A 115 2.21 4.19 6.88
N LEU A 116 1.85 5.19 6.09
CA LEU A 116 2.62 6.42 5.93
C LEU A 116 2.32 7.44 7.02
N THR A 117 3.32 8.25 7.38
CA THR A 117 3.09 9.47 8.17
C THR A 117 2.33 10.51 7.33
N PRO A 118 1.74 11.56 7.95
CA PRO A 118 1.06 12.62 7.21
C PRO A 118 1.92 13.27 6.12
N GLU A 119 3.20 13.50 6.42
CA GLU A 119 4.16 14.12 5.50
C GLU A 119 4.48 13.20 4.32
N GLN A 120 4.73 11.91 4.59
CA GLN A 120 4.98 10.90 3.57
C GLN A 120 3.74 10.66 2.70
N LEU A 121 2.54 10.73 3.28
CA LEU A 121 1.27 10.58 2.57
C LEU A 121 1.07 11.71 1.56
N GLU A 122 1.40 12.95 1.93
CA GLU A 122 1.33 14.08 1.01
C GLU A 122 2.28 13.89 -0.19
N ALA A 123 3.53 13.49 0.09
CA ALA A 123 4.52 13.19 -0.94
C ALA A 123 4.07 12.03 -1.86
N PHE A 124 3.52 10.96 -1.28
CA PHE A 124 2.99 9.82 -2.01
C PHE A 124 1.85 10.23 -2.95
N ARG A 125 0.91 11.05 -2.46
CA ARG A 125 -0.21 11.55 -3.26
C ARG A 125 0.26 12.46 -4.39
N GLU A 126 1.26 13.30 -4.15
CA GLU A 126 1.84 14.14 -5.20
C GLU A 126 2.53 13.29 -6.27
N MET A 127 3.36 12.32 -5.89
CA MET A 127 3.96 11.35 -6.82
C MET A 127 2.87 10.67 -7.69
N ARG A 128 1.77 10.23 -7.07
CA ARG A 128 0.64 9.62 -7.79
C ARG A 128 0.00 10.60 -8.78
N ARG A 129 -0.25 11.86 -8.39
CA ARG A 129 -0.78 12.90 -9.27
C ARG A 129 0.13 13.19 -10.45
N GLN A 130 1.43 13.33 -10.23
CA GLN A 130 2.42 13.57 -11.28
C GLN A 130 2.44 12.42 -12.30
N LYS A 131 2.41 11.18 -11.82
CA LYS A 131 2.33 9.99 -12.69
C LYS A 131 1.05 9.96 -13.52
N MET A 132 -0.09 10.38 -12.96
CA MET A 132 -1.34 10.50 -13.72
C MET A 132 -1.27 11.60 -14.78
N ARG A 133 -0.72 12.77 -14.44
CA ARG A 133 -0.51 13.88 -15.38
C ARG A 133 0.41 13.48 -16.53
N GLY A 134 1.54 12.84 -16.24
CA GLY A 134 2.48 12.34 -17.25
C GLY A 134 1.83 11.34 -18.21
N ARG A 135 1.00 10.42 -17.71
CA ARG A 135 0.25 9.48 -18.55
C ARG A 135 -0.79 10.16 -19.43
N ARG A 136 -1.48 11.19 -18.92
CA ARG A 136 -2.45 11.96 -19.70
C ARG A 136 -1.77 12.70 -20.84
N ASN A 137 -0.63 13.33 -20.58
CA ASN A 137 0.15 14.04 -21.60
C ASN A 137 0.65 13.09 -22.69
N ALA A 138 1.11 11.88 -22.32
CA ALA A 138 1.58 10.86 -23.27
C ALA A 138 0.47 10.21 -24.12
N MET A 139 -0.82 10.39 -23.78
CA MET A 139 -1.95 9.83 -24.50
C MET A 139 -2.68 10.86 -25.38
N GLY A 140 -2.35 12.15 -25.24
CA GLY A 140 -3.01 13.27 -25.92
C GLY A 140 -2.09 14.10 -26.82
N GLY A 141 -0.84 13.66 -27.03
CA GLY A 141 0.06 14.11 -28.09
C GLY A 141 0.25 12.99 -29.09
#